data_AF-A0A654E2H1-F1
#
_entry.id   AF-A0A654E2H1-F1
#
_cell.length_a   1.000
_cell.length_b   1.000
_cell.length_c   1.000
_cell.angle_alpha   90.00
_cell.angle_beta   90.00
_cell.angle_gamma   90.00
#
_symmetry.space_group_name_H-M   'P 1'
#
loop_
_entity.id
_entity.type
_entity.pdbx_description
1 polymer ?
#
loop_
_entity_poly.entity_id
_entity_poly.type
_entity_poly.pdbx_seq_one_letter_code
_entity_poly.pdbx_strand_id
1 'polypeptide(L)'
;MKTNKLLIATLALFAVNVPAYSMDGMSSSSFNITLGLLELPFLIMAVVFSFLNAKNLKGGKFGTGMTYLAWGFLVMAVGHLHMQIDYHFGFNLFNTLLGESGGLIAWFIALILTWGLSGWGFYQIWKVSKS
;
A
#
# COMPACT_ATOMS: atom_id res chain seq x y z
N MET A 1 27.20 -9.94 1.55
CA MET A 1 26.16 -9.39 0.63
C MET A 1 26.82 -8.37 -0.29
N LYS A 2 26.96 -8.66 -1.58
CA LYS A 2 27.50 -7.69 -2.55
C LYS A 2 26.39 -6.69 -2.88
N THR A 3 26.57 -5.43 -2.48
CA THR A 3 25.63 -4.35 -2.75
C THR A 3 25.51 -4.16 -4.27
N ASN A 4 24.35 -4.49 -4.83
CA ASN A 4 24.13 -4.44 -6.26
C ASN A 4 23.85 -2.98 -6.67
N LYS A 5 24.92 -2.23 -6.99
CA LYS A 5 24.87 -0.80 -7.33
C LYS A 5 23.89 -0.50 -8.46
N LEU A 6 23.65 -1.48 -9.35
CA LEU A 6 22.66 -1.38 -10.42
C LEU A 6 21.23 -1.23 -9.86
N LEU A 7 20.91 -1.98 -8.80
CA LEU A 7 19.59 -2.00 -8.15
C LEU A 7 19.33 -0.68 -7.40
N ILE A 8 20.36 -0.13 -6.76
CA ILE A 8 20.30 1.20 -6.14
C ILE A 8 20.14 2.29 -7.21
N ALA A 9 20.86 2.19 -8.33
CA ALA A 9 20.73 3.12 -9.44
C ALA A 9 19.34 3.04 -10.11
N THR A 10 18.75 1.84 -10.23
CA THR A 10 17.38 1.70 -10.75
C THR A 10 16.33 2.25 -9.77
N LEU A 11 16.48 1.98 -8.47
CA LEU A 11 15.61 2.56 -7.44
C LEU A 11 15.72 4.09 -7.39
N ALA A 12 16.93 4.63 -7.53
CA ALA A 12 17.17 6.08 -7.56
C ALA A 12 16.58 6.71 -8.84
N LEU A 13 16.74 6.07 -10.01
CA LEU A 13 16.15 6.53 -11.27
C LEU A 13 14.62 6.54 -11.24
N PHE A 14 14.00 5.55 -10.57
CA PHE A 14 12.56 5.55 -10.31
C PHE A 14 12.15 6.68 -9.37
N ALA A 15 12.93 6.98 -8.33
CA ALA A 15 12.64 8.06 -7.38
C ALA A 15 12.76 9.46 -8.01
N VAL A 16 13.65 9.66 -9.00
CA VAL A 16 13.84 10.97 -9.66
C VAL A 16 12.86 11.18 -10.83
N ASN A 17 12.35 10.10 -11.44
CA ASN A 17 11.35 10.18 -12.52
C ASN A 17 9.92 9.89 -12.04
N VAL A 18 9.62 10.01 -10.74
CA VAL A 18 8.21 10.13 -10.34
C VAL A 18 7.79 11.52 -10.80
N PRO A 19 6.95 11.67 -11.85
CA PRO A 19 6.39 12.98 -12.11
C PRO A 19 5.72 13.43 -10.82
N ALA A 20 5.98 14.67 -10.40
CA ALA A 20 5.21 15.29 -9.35
C ALA A 20 3.76 15.26 -9.81
N TYR A 21 3.02 14.22 -9.41
CA TYR A 21 1.59 14.16 -9.58
C TYR A 21 1.05 15.25 -8.68
N SER A 22 0.89 16.44 -9.24
CA SER A 22 0.01 17.46 -8.70
C SER A 22 -1.30 16.77 -8.36
N MET A 23 -1.65 16.74 -7.08
CA MET A 23 -2.92 16.13 -6.63
C MET A 23 -4.14 16.84 -7.22
N ASP A 24 -3.96 18.02 -7.84
CA ASP A 24 -4.93 18.73 -8.66
C ASP A 24 -5.26 18.06 -10.02
N GLY A 25 -4.44 17.09 -10.46
CA GLY A 25 -4.48 16.52 -11.79
C GLY A 25 -5.07 15.12 -11.93
N MET A 26 -5.59 14.52 -10.85
CA MET A 26 -6.45 13.33 -10.97
C MET A 26 -7.84 13.79 -11.43
N SER A 27 -7.90 14.37 -12.63
CA SER A 27 -9.13 14.53 -13.38
C SER A 27 -9.82 13.17 -13.39
N SER A 28 -10.95 13.14 -12.70
CA SER A 28 -11.94 12.09 -12.53
C SER A 28 -12.39 11.52 -13.88
N SER A 29 -11.50 10.87 -14.57
CA SER A 29 -11.75 10.20 -15.84
C SER A 29 -11.70 8.71 -15.55
N SER A 30 -12.81 8.25 -14.95
CA SER A 30 -13.20 6.83 -14.78
C SER A 30 -12.77 6.11 -13.49
N PHE A 31 -12.56 6.79 -12.36
CA PHE A 31 -12.70 6.10 -11.07
C PHE A 31 -14.19 5.81 -10.88
N ASN A 32 -14.62 4.59 -11.21
CA ASN A 32 -16.00 4.16 -11.06
C ASN A 32 -16.33 4.20 -9.57
N ILE A 33 -17.01 5.26 -9.11
CA ILE A 33 -17.41 5.47 -7.71
C ILE A 33 -18.08 4.22 -7.16
N THR A 34 -18.92 3.57 -7.97
CA THR A 34 -19.55 2.30 -7.65
C THR A 34 -18.53 1.22 -7.31
N LEU A 35 -17.45 1.10 -8.08
CA LEU A 35 -16.39 0.12 -7.85
C LEU A 35 -15.56 0.48 -6.60
N GLY A 36 -15.22 1.76 -6.40
CA GLY A 36 -14.49 2.20 -5.22
C GLY A 36 -15.28 2.08 -3.91
N LEU A 37 -16.59 2.35 -3.95
CA LEU A 37 -17.48 2.15 -2.80
C LEU A 37 -17.72 0.67 -2.51
N LEU A 38 -17.84 -0.15 -3.55
CA LEU A 38 -17.97 -1.60 -3.43
C LEU A 38 -16.64 -2.25 -2.97
N GLU A 39 -15.50 -1.67 -3.32
CA GLU A 39 -14.17 -2.15 -2.93
C GLU A 39 -13.94 -2.06 -1.43
N LEU A 40 -14.39 -1.00 -0.76
CA LEU A 40 -14.20 -0.80 0.69
C LEU A 40 -14.61 -2.02 1.56
N PRO A 41 -15.84 -2.58 1.45
CA PRO A 41 -16.21 -3.76 2.24
C PRO A 41 -15.38 -5.00 1.89
N PHE A 42 -15.03 -5.22 0.61
CA PHE A 42 -14.16 -6.34 0.22
C PHE A 42 -12.75 -6.18 0.78
N LEU A 43 -12.23 -4.96 0.78
CA LEU A 43 -10.90 -4.65 1.27
C LEU A 43 -10.84 -4.80 2.79
N ILE A 44 -11.86 -4.33 3.52
CA ILE A 44 -12.00 -4.58 4.97
C ILE A 44 -12.03 -6.09 5.24
N MET A 45 -12.82 -6.85 4.48
CA MET A 45 -12.86 -8.31 4.61
C MET A 45 -11.50 -8.94 4.35
N ALA A 46 -10.78 -8.51 3.30
CA ALA A 46 -9.45 -8.99 2.98
C ALA A 46 -8.45 -8.73 4.12
N VAL A 47 -8.49 -7.56 4.75
CA VAL A 47 -7.65 -7.23 5.91
C VAL A 47 -7.98 -8.13 7.09
N VAL A 48 -9.26 -8.26 7.44
CA VAL A 48 -9.74 -9.09 8.56
C VAL A 48 -9.33 -10.55 8.36
N PHE A 49 -9.60 -11.12 7.19
CA PHE A 49 -9.21 -12.50 6.87
C PHE A 49 -7.69 -12.67 6.84
N SER A 50 -6.93 -11.67 6.39
CA SER A 50 -5.47 -11.75 6.39
C SER A 50 -4.90 -11.82 7.80
N PHE A 51 -5.43 -11.03 8.74
CA PHE A 51 -5.05 -11.11 10.16
C PHE A 51 -5.54 -12.41 10.82
N LEU A 52 -6.75 -12.87 10.51
CA LEU A 52 -7.26 -14.16 11.00
C LEU A 52 -6.39 -15.33 10.53
N ASN A 53 -6.04 -15.36 9.24
CA ASN A 53 -5.16 -16.36 8.68
C ASN A 53 -3.76 -16.28 9.29
N ALA A 54 -3.19 -15.07 9.45
CA ALA A 54 -1.91 -14.89 10.13
C ALA A 54 -1.93 -15.44 11.57
N LYS A 55 -3.05 -15.27 12.30
CA LYS A 55 -3.23 -15.81 13.66
C LYS A 55 -3.46 -17.32 13.71
N ASN A 56 -4.09 -17.91 12.68
CA ASN A 56 -4.32 -19.34 12.61
C ASN A 56 -3.09 -20.11 12.13
N LEU A 57 -2.26 -19.49 11.29
CA LEU A 57 -0.98 -20.01 10.80
C LEU A 57 0.16 -19.80 11.83
N LYS A 58 -0.17 -19.78 13.13
CA LYS A 58 0.74 -19.53 14.26
C LYS A 58 1.87 -20.57 14.29
N GLY A 59 2.96 -20.26 13.60
CA GLY A 59 4.18 -21.05 13.60
C GLY A 59 4.90 -21.01 12.25
N GLY A 60 6.16 -20.56 12.27
CA GLY A 60 7.04 -20.61 11.11
C GLY A 60 7.01 -19.40 10.18
N LYS A 61 7.91 -19.42 9.20
CA LYS A 61 8.13 -18.32 8.24
C LYS A 61 6.90 -18.00 7.37
N PHE A 62 5.97 -18.95 7.24
CA PHE A 62 4.72 -18.78 6.50
C PHE A 62 3.74 -17.84 7.23
N GLY A 63 3.52 -18.04 8.53
CA GLY A 63 2.68 -17.16 9.34
C GLY A 63 3.25 -15.74 9.45
N THR A 64 4.58 -15.62 9.55
CA THR A 64 5.26 -14.32 9.50
C THR A 64 5.07 -13.63 8.14
N GLY A 65 5.18 -14.36 7.03
CA GLY A 65 4.89 -13.84 5.69
C GLY A 65 3.46 -13.33 5.55
N MET A 66 2.50 -14.10 6.07
CA MET A 66 1.09 -13.70 6.05
C MET A 66 0.80 -12.49 6.94
N THR A 67 1.55 -12.31 8.03
CA THR A 67 1.46 -11.10 8.87
C THR A 67 1.92 -9.85 8.12
N TYR A 68 3.00 -9.94 7.35
CA TYR A 68 3.46 -8.81 6.53
C TYR A 68 2.46 -8.46 5.43
N LEU A 69 1.84 -9.45 4.79
CA LEU A 69 0.74 -9.21 3.84
C LEU A 69 -0.46 -8.52 4.49
N ALA A 70 -0.86 -8.95 5.69
CA ALA A 70 -1.96 -8.33 6.42
C ALA A 70 -1.69 -6.85 6.72
N TRP A 71 -0.46 -6.51 7.11
CA TRP A 71 -0.04 -5.12 7.28
C TRP A 71 -0.02 -4.33 5.96
N GLY A 72 0.44 -4.94 4.87
CA GLY A 72 0.39 -4.33 3.54
C GLY A 72 -1.04 -3.99 3.10
N PHE A 73 -1.97 -4.95 3.27
CA PHE A 73 -3.38 -4.72 2.97
C PHE A 73 -4.04 -3.69 3.89
N LEU A 74 -3.63 -3.60 5.15
CA LEU A 74 -4.11 -2.55 6.05
C LEU A 74 -3.71 -1.16 5.56
N VAL A 75 -2.44 -0.97 5.15
CA VAL A 75 -1.98 0.32 4.62
C VAL A 75 -2.72 0.66 3.32
N MET A 76 -2.94 -0.32 2.44
CA MET A 76 -3.76 -0.16 1.24
C MET A 76 -5.21 0.24 1.57
N ALA A 77 -5.82 -0.41 2.57
CA ALA A 77 -7.19 -0.11 3.02
C ALA A 77 -7.34 1.34 3.44
N VAL A 78 -6.42 1.82 4.26
CA VAL A 78 -6.40 3.20 4.74
C VAL A 78 -6.17 4.17 3.58
N GLY A 79 -5.31 3.82 2.62
CA GLY A 79 -5.09 4.62 1.41
C GLY A 79 -6.35 4.77 0.55
N HIS A 80 -7.07 3.66 0.28
CA HIS A 80 -8.33 3.70 -0.47
C HIS A 80 -9.41 4.45 0.32
N LEU A 81 -9.51 4.25 1.64
CA LEU A 81 -10.44 4.97 2.50
C LEU A 81 -10.14 6.49 2.47
N HIS A 82 -8.88 6.89 2.53
CA HIS A 82 -8.46 8.29 2.38
C HIS A 82 -8.90 8.86 1.02
N MET A 83 -8.68 8.14 -0.09
CA MET A 83 -9.11 8.59 -1.42
C MET A 83 -10.64 8.73 -1.52
N GLN A 84 -11.41 7.84 -0.89
CA GLN A 84 -12.87 7.93 -0.86
C GLN A 84 -13.36 9.12 -0.02
N ILE A 85 -12.70 9.41 1.12
CA ILE A 85 -13.02 10.58 1.95
C ILE A 85 -12.73 11.88 1.18
N ASP A 86 -11.56 11.98 0.56
CA ASP A 86 -11.20 13.17 -0.20
C ASP A 86 -12.20 13.42 -1.34
N TYR A 87 -12.56 12.37 -2.07
CA TYR A 87 -13.53 12.45 -3.15
C TYR A 87 -14.95 12.82 -2.68
N HIS A 88 -15.42 12.27 -1.56
CA HIS A 88 -16.80 12.47 -1.10
C HIS A 88 -17.01 13.72 -0.25
N PHE A 89 -16.01 14.12 0.54
CA PHE A 89 -16.09 15.25 1.47
C PHE A 89 -15.24 16.45 1.04
N GLY A 90 -14.41 16.34 0.00
CA GLY A 90 -13.48 17.39 -0.42
C GLY A 90 -12.42 17.71 0.63
N PHE A 91 -12.22 16.81 1.60
CA PHE A 91 -11.36 17.02 2.75
C PHE A 91 -10.13 16.12 2.65
N ASN A 92 -9.04 16.69 2.14
CA ASN A 92 -7.72 16.07 2.18
C ASN A 92 -7.16 16.17 3.60
N LEU A 93 -7.39 15.15 4.43
CA LEU A 93 -6.84 15.04 5.80
C LEU A 93 -5.32 15.24 5.80
N PHE A 94 -4.62 14.66 4.81
CA PHE A 94 -3.17 14.79 4.69
C PHE A 94 -2.71 16.21 4.31
N ASN A 95 -3.39 16.90 3.38
CA ASN A 95 -3.04 18.29 3.06
C ASN A 95 -3.36 19.25 4.20
N THR A 96 -4.43 18.97 4.97
CA THR A 96 -4.84 19.82 6.09
C THR A 96 -3.89 19.69 7.29
N LEU A 97 -3.36 18.50 7.57
CA LEU A 97 -2.41 18.29 8.68
C LEU A 97 -0.94 18.53 8.31
N LEU A 98 -0.51 18.23 7.07
CA LEU A 98 0.91 18.20 6.69
C LEU A 98 1.26 19.15 5.53
N GLY A 99 0.27 19.85 4.96
CA GLY A 99 0.45 20.65 3.75
C GLY A 99 0.54 19.80 2.48
N GLU A 100 0.44 20.45 1.31
CA GLU A 100 0.44 19.79 -0.01
C GLU A 100 1.66 18.87 -0.22
N SER A 101 2.85 19.37 0.12
CA SER A 101 4.09 18.58 0.02
C SER A 101 4.15 17.45 1.04
N GLY A 102 3.61 17.65 2.25
CA GLY A 102 3.58 16.62 3.29
C GLY A 102 2.61 15.49 2.99
N GLY A 103 1.47 15.80 2.36
CA GLY A 103 0.52 14.81 1.89
C GLY A 103 1.08 13.91 0.79
N LEU A 104 1.82 14.49 -0.17
CA LEU A 104 2.54 13.72 -1.19
C LEU A 104 3.57 12.77 -0.58
N ILE A 105 4.36 13.25 0.39
CA ILE A 105 5.37 12.43 1.07
C ILE A 105 4.69 11.29 1.85
N ALA A 106 3.63 11.57 2.60
CA ALA A 106 2.88 10.57 3.34
C ALA A 106 2.28 9.50 2.41
N TRP A 107 1.74 9.92 1.26
CA TRP A 107 1.20 9.02 0.25
C TRP A 107 2.29 8.13 -0.37
N PHE A 108 3.44 8.71 -0.71
CA PHE A 108 4.57 7.96 -1.26
C PHE A 108 5.13 6.94 -0.26
N ILE A 109 5.23 7.32 1.02
CA ILE A 109 5.61 6.38 2.10
C ILE A 109 4.58 5.26 2.23
N ALA A 110 3.28 5.57 2.16
CA ALA A 110 2.22 4.56 2.20
C ALA A 110 2.32 3.57 1.03
N LEU A 111 2.67 4.03 -0.18
CA LEU A 111 2.97 3.14 -1.30
C LEU A 111 4.16 2.22 -0.99
N ILE A 112 5.31 2.79 -0.62
CA ILE A 112 6.51 1.99 -0.31
C ILE A 112 6.20 0.94 0.74
N LEU A 113 5.47 1.30 1.79
CA LEU A 113 5.07 0.36 2.84
C LEU A 113 4.14 -0.73 2.30
N THR A 114 3.11 -0.37 1.54
CA THR A 114 2.14 -1.33 0.98
C THR A 114 2.84 -2.37 0.11
N TRP A 115 3.64 -1.92 -0.86
CA TRP A 115 4.34 -2.80 -1.81
C TRP A 115 5.50 -3.54 -1.13
N GLY A 116 6.23 -2.86 -0.25
CA GLY A 116 7.36 -3.44 0.47
C GLY A 116 6.93 -4.55 1.43
N LEU A 117 5.91 -4.31 2.24
CA LEU A 117 5.36 -5.32 3.16
C LEU A 117 4.72 -6.48 2.41
N SER A 118 3.95 -6.19 1.35
CA SER A 118 3.31 -7.25 0.57
C SER A 118 4.34 -8.12 -0.16
N GLY A 119 5.32 -7.49 -0.83
CA GLY A 119 6.40 -8.19 -1.52
C GLY A 119 7.25 -9.04 -0.57
N TRP A 120 7.57 -8.51 0.61
CA TRP A 120 8.29 -9.26 1.63
C TRP A 120 7.47 -10.43 2.19
N GLY A 121 6.17 -10.23 2.40
CA GLY A 121 5.25 -11.27 2.82
C GLY A 121 5.17 -12.42 1.82
N PHE A 122 5.01 -12.11 0.52
CA PHE A 122 5.03 -13.10 -0.55
C PHE A 122 6.37 -13.83 -0.65
N TYR A 123 7.50 -13.13 -0.52
CA TYR A 123 8.82 -13.75 -0.55
C TYR A 123 9.00 -14.79 0.56
N GLN A 124 8.56 -14.48 1.78
CA GLN A 124 8.63 -15.42 2.91
C GLN A 124 7.74 -16.64 2.67
N ILE A 125 6.53 -16.45 2.16
CA ILE A 125 5.61 -17.54 1.79
C ILE A 125 6.21 -18.43 0.70
N TRP A 126 6.72 -17.82 -0.38
CA TRP A 126 7.34 -18.54 -1.51
C TRP A 126 8.53 -19.38 -1.07
N LYS A 127 9.40 -18.81 -0.22
CA LYS A 127 10.58 -19.50 0.31
C LYS A 127 10.22 -20.75 1.09
N VAL A 128 9.11 -20.72 1.84
CA VAL A 128 8.63 -21.88 2.61
C VAL A 128 7.91 -22.87 1.70
N SER A 129 7.10 -22.40 0.75
CA SER A 129 6.36 -23.27 -0.18
C SER A 129 7.25 -24.09 -1.11
N LYS A 130 8.53 -23.70 -1.27
CA LYS A 130 9.50 -24.40 -2.12
C LYS A 130 10.39 -25.38 -1.35
N SER A 131 10.33 -25.39 -0.01
CA SER A 131 10.96 -26.41 0.85
C SER A 131 9.99 -27.56 1.11
#